data_AF-A0A0J8BI78-F1
#
_entry.id   AF-A0A0J8BI78-F1
#
_cell.length_a   1.000
_cell.length_b   1.000
_cell.length_c   1.000
_cell.angle_alpha   90.00
_cell.angle_beta   90.00
_cell.angle_gamma   90.00
#
_symmetry.space_group_name_H-M   'P 1'
#
loop_
_entity.id
_entity.type
_entity.pdbx_description
1 polymer ?
#
loop_
_entity_poly.entity_id
_entity_poly.type
_entity_poly.pdbx_seq_one_letter_code
_entity_poly.pdbx_strand_id
1 'polypeptide(L)'
;MIQGWSIDLPERIDYETLLAPYLFSGFFDSDEEIQKSTISTIEACGNQYMKEHEEQFYDEIRFRPDLEKQKPEDSLVLPPLTSRPSLGARLSVRSQMQRLLPPLLLEISDWRETTRRSSVSLVRMLLLYAEEKAAAHAVDILTALTSGDDDALMCQEALDCVRLIGHNIDPDIWVPFFTVIGD
;
A
#
# COMPACT_ATOMS: atom_id res chain seq x y z
N MET A 1 7.43 -10.28 -18.60
CA MET A 1 6.98 -11.66 -18.26
C MET A 1 5.87 -11.60 -17.21
N ILE A 2 6.11 -11.10 -16.00
CA ILE A 2 5.06 -10.89 -14.96
C ILE A 2 3.97 -9.92 -15.43
N GLN A 3 4.34 -8.77 -16.01
CA GLN A 3 3.38 -7.79 -16.54
C GLN A 3 2.33 -8.42 -17.47
N GLY A 4 2.74 -9.28 -18.40
CA GLY A 4 1.80 -9.95 -19.32
C GLY A 4 0.88 -10.94 -18.60
N TRP A 5 1.33 -11.59 -17.53
CA TRP A 5 0.47 -12.46 -16.73
C TRP A 5 -0.52 -11.67 -15.87
N SER A 6 -0.08 -10.53 -15.33
CA SER A 6 -0.95 -9.66 -14.51
C SER A 6 -2.07 -9.00 -15.32
N ILE A 7 -1.88 -8.78 -16.62
CA ILE A 7 -2.81 -8.04 -17.47
C ILE A 7 -3.58 -8.96 -18.45
N ASP A 8 -2.88 -9.90 -19.10
CA ASP A 8 -3.41 -10.61 -20.26
C ASP A 8 -3.84 -12.06 -19.96
N LEU A 9 -3.64 -12.57 -18.74
CA LEU A 9 -4.04 -13.93 -18.39
C LEU A 9 -5.57 -14.05 -18.34
N PRO A 10 -6.20 -15.03 -19.04
CA PRO A 10 -7.66 -15.19 -19.04
C PRO A 10 -8.28 -15.41 -17.66
N GLU A 11 -7.57 -16.10 -16.76
CA GLU A 11 -7.99 -16.40 -15.39
C GLU A 11 -7.22 -15.53 -14.36
N ARG A 12 -6.82 -14.29 -14.71
CA ARG A 12 -5.95 -13.47 -13.85
C ARG A 12 -6.45 -13.36 -12.41
N ILE A 13 -7.76 -13.28 -12.21
CA ILE A 13 -8.39 -13.01 -10.90
C ILE A 13 -8.02 -14.12 -9.90
N ASP A 14 -7.96 -15.37 -10.36
CA ASP A 14 -7.62 -16.52 -9.52
C ASP A 14 -6.16 -16.51 -9.07
N TYR A 15 -5.28 -15.87 -9.85
CA TYR A 15 -3.84 -15.79 -9.61
C TYR A 15 -3.38 -14.42 -9.13
N GLU A 16 -4.24 -13.41 -9.08
CA GLU A 16 -3.88 -12.02 -8.79
C GLU A 16 -3.20 -11.90 -7.42
N THR A 17 -3.78 -12.54 -6.40
CA THR A 17 -3.19 -12.58 -5.05
C THR A 17 -1.85 -13.32 -5.01
N LEU A 18 -1.64 -14.30 -5.88
CA LEU A 18 -0.36 -15.03 -5.96
C LEU A 18 0.72 -14.22 -6.68
N LEU A 19 0.33 -13.43 -7.68
CA LEU A 19 1.24 -12.60 -8.46
C LEU A 19 1.58 -11.27 -7.78
N ALA A 20 0.67 -10.74 -6.95
CA ALA A 20 0.84 -9.43 -6.31
C ALA A 20 2.15 -9.29 -5.50
N PRO A 21 2.58 -10.24 -4.65
CA PRO A 21 3.86 -10.14 -3.94
C PRO A 21 5.06 -10.01 -4.89
N TYR A 22 5.07 -10.75 -6.01
CA TYR A 22 6.15 -10.72 -6.99
C TYR A 22 6.15 -9.44 -7.81
N LEU A 23 4.98 -8.89 -8.12
CA LEU A 23 4.88 -7.59 -8.77
C LEU A 23 5.37 -6.48 -7.82
N PHE A 24 4.94 -6.52 -6.55
CA PHE A 24 5.24 -5.48 -5.57
C PHE A 24 6.70 -5.51 -5.09
N SER A 25 7.39 -6.66 -5.15
CA SER A 25 8.84 -6.67 -4.87
C SER A 25 9.63 -5.77 -5.81
N GLY A 26 9.13 -5.54 -7.04
CA GLY A 26 9.76 -4.65 -8.00
C GLY A 26 9.76 -3.16 -7.59
N PHE A 27 8.96 -2.75 -6.59
CA PHE A 27 9.06 -1.39 -6.03
C PHE A 27 10.41 -1.10 -5.38
N PHE A 28 11.11 -2.13 -4.92
CA PHE A 28 12.35 -2.02 -4.16
C PHE A 28 13.55 -2.59 -4.90
N ASP A 29 13.42 -2.80 -6.22
CA ASP A 29 14.52 -3.28 -7.03
C ASP A 29 15.64 -2.24 -7.10
N SER A 30 16.88 -2.69 -7.24
CA SER A 30 18.03 -1.81 -7.46
C SER A 30 18.00 -1.09 -8.81
N ASP A 31 17.30 -1.66 -9.81
CA ASP A 31 17.15 -1.06 -11.13
C ASP A 31 15.90 -0.17 -11.20
N GLU A 32 16.10 1.12 -11.46
CA GLU A 32 15.03 2.09 -11.61
C GLU A 32 14.06 1.75 -12.76
N GLU A 33 14.53 1.08 -13.81
CA GLU A 33 13.65 0.65 -14.92
C GLU A 33 12.69 -0.45 -14.47
N ILE A 34 13.11 -1.31 -13.54
CA ILE A 34 12.22 -2.31 -12.93
C ILE A 34 11.18 -1.61 -12.06
N GLN A 35 11.58 -0.65 -11.24
CA GLN A 35 10.64 0.14 -10.42
C GLN A 35 9.59 0.85 -11.29
N LYS A 36 10.01 1.54 -12.36
CA LYS A 36 9.12 2.21 -13.31
C LYS A 36 8.18 1.22 -14.00
N SER A 37 8.70 0.06 -14.40
CA SER A 37 7.90 -1.01 -15.02
C SER A 37 6.86 -1.58 -14.07
N THR A 38 7.20 -1.78 -12.79
CA THR A 38 6.26 -2.20 -11.74
C THR A 38 5.15 -1.17 -11.56
N ILE A 39 5.48 0.12 -11.43
CA ILE A 39 4.48 1.19 -11.28
C ILE A 39 3.55 1.22 -12.50
N SER A 40 4.10 1.20 -13.71
CA SER A 40 3.34 1.19 -14.96
C SER A 40 2.42 -0.03 -15.07
N THR A 41 2.90 -1.20 -14.64
CA THR A 41 2.11 -2.43 -14.62
C THR A 41 0.93 -2.32 -13.65
N ILE A 42 1.14 -1.77 -12.46
CA ILE A 42 0.07 -1.58 -11.46
C ILE A 42 -0.97 -0.56 -11.96
N GLU A 43 -0.54 0.49 -12.64
CA GLU A 43 -1.45 1.43 -13.31
C GLU A 43 -2.29 0.74 -14.40
N ALA A 44 -1.69 -0.15 -15.18
CA ALA A 44 -2.42 -0.94 -16.18
C ALA A 44 -3.41 -1.92 -15.53
N CYS A 45 -3.01 -2.62 -14.46
CA CYS A 45 -3.91 -3.46 -13.66
C CYS A 45 -5.07 -2.64 -13.08
N GLY A 46 -4.80 -1.44 -12.59
CA GLY A 46 -5.81 -0.51 -12.09
C GLY A 46 -6.83 -0.11 -13.15
N ASN A 47 -6.37 0.21 -14.36
CA ASN A 47 -7.26 0.52 -15.49
C ASN A 47 -8.16 -0.65 -15.87
N GLN A 48 -7.65 -1.87 -15.74
CA GLN A 48 -8.41 -3.09 -16.00
C GLN A 48 -9.43 -3.36 -14.89
N TYR A 49 -8.99 -3.24 -13.63
CA TYR A 49 -9.85 -3.38 -12.45
C TYR A 49 -11.06 -2.44 -12.52
N MET A 50 -10.86 -1.19 -12.95
CA MET A 50 -11.94 -0.21 -13.15
C MET A 50 -12.94 -0.62 -14.22
N LYS A 51 -12.48 -1.19 -15.34
CA LYS A 51 -13.36 -1.67 -16.42
C LYS A 51 -14.19 -2.86 -15.98
N GLU A 52 -13.61 -3.76 -15.17
CA GLU A 52 -14.30 -4.94 -14.67
C GLU A 52 -15.36 -4.61 -13.62
N HIS A 53 -15.13 -3.54 -12.85
CA HIS A 53 -15.99 -3.12 -11.74
C HIS A 53 -16.70 -1.79 -12.04
N GLU A 54 -16.92 -1.47 -13.31
CA GLU A 54 -17.48 -0.17 -13.73
C GLU A 54 -18.82 0.11 -13.06
N GLU A 55 -19.72 -0.88 -13.00
CA GLU A 55 -21.02 -0.75 -12.33
C GLU A 55 -20.90 -0.52 -10.82
N GLN A 56 -19.91 -1.15 -10.18
CA GLN A 56 -19.70 -1.02 -8.73
C GLN A 56 -19.21 0.38 -8.35
N PHE A 57 -18.34 0.98 -9.17
CA PHE A 57 -17.75 2.28 -8.87
C PHE A 57 -18.44 3.45 -9.58
N TYR A 58 -19.46 3.20 -10.40
CA TYR A 58 -20.15 4.23 -11.20
C TYR A 58 -20.63 5.42 -10.36
N ASP A 59 -21.38 5.14 -9.29
CA ASP A 59 -21.92 6.18 -8.42
C ASP A 59 -20.82 6.87 -7.61
N GLU A 60 -19.85 6.11 -7.09
CA GLU A 60 -18.75 6.67 -6.31
C GLU A 60 -17.95 7.69 -7.14
N ILE A 61 -17.56 7.34 -8.37
CA ILE A 61 -16.83 8.24 -9.27
C ILE A 61 -17.69 9.45 -9.65
N ARG A 62 -18.97 9.23 -9.96
CA ARG A 62 -19.89 10.28 -10.39
C ARG A 62 -20.14 11.32 -9.30
N PHE A 63 -20.29 10.90 -8.05
CA PHE A 63 -20.61 11.77 -6.92
C PHE A 63 -19.38 12.25 -6.15
N ARG A 64 -18.19 11.65 -6.37
CA ARG A 64 -16.92 12.04 -5.76
C ARG A 64 -15.81 12.28 -6.79
N PRO A 65 -15.93 13.31 -7.65
CA PRO A 65 -14.89 13.65 -8.63
C PRO A 65 -13.57 14.10 -7.98
N ASP A 66 -13.57 14.38 -6.68
CA ASP A 66 -12.36 14.62 -5.87
C ASP A 66 -11.48 13.37 -5.75
N LEU A 67 -12.03 12.15 -5.91
CA LEU A 67 -11.25 10.92 -5.86
C LEU A 67 -10.22 10.83 -6.98
N GLU A 68 -10.55 11.35 -8.17
CA GLU A 68 -9.64 11.39 -9.32
C GLU A 68 -8.72 12.62 -9.30
N LYS A 69 -9.21 13.76 -8.79
CA LYS A 69 -8.45 15.01 -8.81
C LYS A 69 -7.31 14.96 -7.80
N GLN A 70 -6.09 15.03 -8.33
CA GLN A 70 -4.88 15.27 -7.54
C GLN A 70 -4.98 16.68 -6.93
N LYS A 71 -5.29 16.77 -5.64
CA LYS A 71 -5.04 18.00 -4.89
C LYS A 71 -3.56 17.99 -4.47
N PRO A 72 -2.78 19.05 -4.75
CA PRO A 72 -1.35 19.11 -4.42
C PRO A 72 -1.05 18.94 -2.93
N GLU A 73 -2.03 19.26 -2.09
CA GLU A 73 -1.97 19.26 -0.63
C GLU A 73 -2.43 17.94 0.01
N ASP A 74 -3.04 17.02 -0.75
CA ASP A 74 -3.75 15.87 -0.19
C ASP A 74 -2.95 14.57 -0.17
N SER A 75 -1.83 14.45 -0.88
CA SER A 75 -1.13 13.16 -1.01
C SER A 75 0.37 13.27 -0.74
N LEU A 76 0.81 12.66 0.36
CA LEU A 76 2.21 12.34 0.59
C LEU A 76 2.70 11.42 -0.53
N VAL A 77 3.49 11.96 -1.46
CA VAL A 77 4.16 11.18 -2.50
C VAL A 77 5.56 10.84 -2.01
N LEU A 78 5.86 9.54 -1.93
CA LEU A 78 7.15 9.04 -1.48
C LEU A 78 7.77 8.14 -2.56
N PRO A 79 9.11 8.10 -2.70
CA PRO A 79 9.78 7.20 -3.63
C PRO A 79 9.36 5.73 -3.44
N PRO A 80 9.28 4.94 -4.53
CA PRO A 80 9.63 5.28 -5.91
C PRO A 80 8.52 6.02 -6.68
N LEU A 81 7.38 6.31 -6.05
CA LEU A 81 6.31 7.05 -6.71
C LEU A 81 6.73 8.52 -6.91
N THR A 82 6.49 9.03 -8.12
CA THR A 82 6.73 10.44 -8.48
C THR A 82 5.44 11.26 -8.46
N SER A 83 4.30 10.60 -8.41
CA SER A 83 2.97 11.20 -8.33
C SER A 83 2.02 10.26 -7.58
N ARG A 84 0.92 10.79 -7.06
CA ARG A 84 -0.16 9.98 -6.49
C ARG A 84 -0.69 8.98 -7.54
N PRO A 85 -0.81 7.68 -7.23
CA PRO A 85 -1.33 6.67 -8.16
C PRO A 85 -2.78 6.94 -8.60
N SER A 86 -3.17 6.42 -9.77
CA SER A 86 -4.55 6.55 -10.26
C SER A 86 -5.57 5.90 -9.31
N LEU A 87 -6.84 6.30 -9.42
CA LEU A 87 -7.92 5.69 -8.63
C LEU A 87 -7.99 4.17 -8.85
N GLY A 88 -7.91 3.71 -10.10
CA GLY A 88 -7.93 2.29 -10.42
C GLY A 88 -6.75 1.54 -9.80
N ALA A 89 -5.55 2.12 -9.87
CA ALA A 89 -4.36 1.51 -9.26
C ALA A 89 -4.50 1.39 -7.74
N ARG A 90 -5.04 2.43 -7.09
CA ARG A 90 -5.35 2.42 -5.65
C ARG A 90 -6.37 1.34 -5.31
N LEU A 91 -7.47 1.24 -6.04
CA LEU A 91 -8.51 0.24 -5.80
C LEU A 91 -8.00 -1.20 -5.99
N SER A 92 -7.22 -1.44 -7.05
CA SER A 92 -6.61 -2.74 -7.32
C SER A 92 -5.67 -3.15 -6.18
N VAL A 93 -4.74 -2.28 -5.75
CA VAL A 93 -3.84 -2.60 -4.62
C VAL A 93 -4.60 -2.79 -3.30
N ARG A 94 -5.62 -1.95 -3.03
CA ARG A 94 -6.49 -2.08 -1.85
C ARG A 94 -7.17 -3.45 -1.78
N SER A 95 -7.63 -3.98 -2.91
CA SER A 95 -8.28 -5.30 -2.96
C SER A 95 -7.37 -6.44 -2.48
N GLN A 96 -6.04 -6.28 -2.64
CA GLN A 96 -5.05 -7.27 -2.21
C GLN A 96 -4.55 -7.03 -0.77
N MET A 97 -4.70 -5.81 -0.24
CA MET A 97 -4.15 -5.41 1.06
C MET A 97 -4.60 -6.31 2.21
N GLN A 98 -5.88 -6.70 2.28
CA GLN A 98 -6.41 -7.53 3.37
C GLN A 98 -5.69 -8.89 3.48
N ARG A 99 -5.22 -9.44 2.35
CA ARG A 99 -4.52 -10.73 2.29
C ARG A 99 -3.02 -10.57 2.50
N LEU A 100 -2.45 -9.49 1.98
CA LEU A 100 -1.01 -9.23 2.05
C LEU A 100 -0.55 -8.69 3.40
N LEU A 101 -1.39 -7.89 4.06
CA LEU A 101 -0.97 -7.17 5.26
C LEU A 101 -0.66 -8.09 6.45
N PRO A 102 -1.51 -9.07 6.83
CA PRO A 102 -1.25 -9.89 8.01
C PRO A 102 0.13 -10.59 8.04
N PRO A 103 0.58 -11.29 6.97
CA PRO A 103 1.92 -11.89 6.99
C PRO A 103 3.03 -10.84 7.07
N LEU A 104 2.87 -9.67 6.43
CA LEU A 104 3.87 -8.60 6.50
C LEU A 104 4.02 -8.05 7.92
N LEU A 105 2.93 -7.90 8.67
CA LEU A 105 2.99 -7.42 10.05
C LEU A 105 3.74 -8.39 10.97
N LEU A 106 3.60 -9.70 10.73
CA LEU A 106 4.40 -10.71 11.46
C LEU A 106 5.89 -10.61 11.13
N GLU A 107 6.22 -10.37 9.87
CA GLU A 107 7.60 -10.28 9.39
C GLU A 107 8.34 -9.01 9.85
N ILE A 108 7.63 -7.96 10.27
CA ILE A 108 8.25 -6.75 10.85
C ILE A 108 9.07 -7.09 12.10
N SER A 109 8.69 -8.14 12.84
CA SER A 109 9.42 -8.63 14.02
C SER A 109 10.34 -9.82 13.72
N ASP A 110 10.62 -10.13 12.45
CA ASP A 110 11.50 -11.25 12.08
C ASP A 110 12.94 -11.01 12.54
N TRP A 111 13.68 -12.07 12.84
CA TRP A 111 15.08 -11.96 13.29
C TRP A 111 16.03 -11.44 12.19
N ARG A 112 15.69 -11.62 10.91
CA ARG A 112 16.49 -11.14 9.77
C ARG A 112 16.15 -9.69 9.44
N GLU A 113 17.16 -8.84 9.47
CA GLU A 113 17.02 -7.42 9.14
C GLU A 113 16.47 -7.17 7.71
N THR A 114 16.93 -7.94 6.73
CA THR A 114 16.48 -7.82 5.33
C THR A 114 14.99 -8.10 5.17
N THR A 115 14.48 -9.09 5.92
CA THR A 115 13.05 -9.43 5.95
C THR A 115 12.27 -8.28 6.57
N ARG A 116 12.65 -7.84 7.78
CA ARG A 116 11.99 -6.71 8.45
C ARG A 116 11.90 -5.46 7.57
N ARG A 117 13.04 -5.05 6.97
CA ARG A 117 13.10 -3.87 6.08
C ARG A 117 12.19 -4.01 4.85
N SER A 118 12.16 -5.19 4.24
CA SER A 118 11.33 -5.44 3.06
C SER A 118 9.84 -5.38 3.42
N SER A 119 9.45 -5.95 4.55
CA SER A 119 8.06 -5.95 5.02
C SER A 119 7.59 -4.54 5.39
N VAL A 120 8.39 -3.76 6.11
CA VAL A 120 8.09 -2.33 6.38
C VAL A 120 7.95 -1.53 5.08
N SER A 121 8.87 -1.74 4.13
CA SER A 121 8.84 -1.04 2.85
C SER A 121 7.57 -1.37 2.06
N LEU A 122 7.15 -2.63 2.06
CA LEU A 122 5.92 -3.04 1.38
C LEU A 122 4.67 -2.51 2.09
N VAL A 123 4.64 -2.50 3.44
CA VAL A 123 3.56 -1.85 4.21
C VAL A 123 3.47 -0.35 3.87
N ARG A 124 4.60 0.34 3.74
CA ARG A 124 4.64 1.74 3.29
C ARG A 124 3.99 1.92 1.91
N MET A 125 4.30 1.03 0.96
CA MET A 125 3.65 1.06 -0.36
C MET A 125 2.15 0.76 -0.27
N LEU A 126 1.72 -0.23 0.52
CA LEU A 126 0.29 -0.48 0.71
C LEU A 126 -0.43 0.75 1.28
N LEU A 127 0.16 1.44 2.25
CA LEU A 127 -0.40 2.68 2.83
C LEU A 127 -0.51 3.82 1.80
N LEU A 128 0.49 4.00 0.92
CA LEU A 128 0.46 5.00 -0.16
C LEU A 128 -0.71 4.79 -1.12
N TYR A 129 -1.05 3.52 -1.42
CA TYR A 129 -2.18 3.20 -2.30
C TYR A 129 -3.52 3.18 -1.53
N ALA A 130 -3.53 2.72 -0.28
CA ALA A 130 -4.73 2.55 0.51
C ALA A 130 -5.29 3.87 1.05
N GLU A 131 -4.44 4.83 1.39
CA GLU A 131 -4.84 6.14 1.96
C GLU A 131 -5.82 5.96 3.15
N GLU A 132 -6.89 6.74 3.20
CA GLU A 132 -7.95 6.65 4.23
C GLU A 132 -8.55 5.24 4.38
N LYS A 133 -8.50 4.39 3.33
CA LYS A 133 -9.05 3.03 3.40
C LYS A 133 -8.18 2.08 4.23
N ALA A 134 -6.98 2.49 4.61
CA ALA A 134 -6.15 1.76 5.57
C ALA A 134 -6.60 1.92 7.04
N ALA A 135 -7.61 2.75 7.32
CA ALA A 135 -8.10 3.04 8.67
C ALA A 135 -8.32 1.80 9.54
N ALA A 136 -8.94 0.75 8.98
CA ALA A 136 -9.23 -0.50 9.70
C ALA A 136 -7.96 -1.25 10.17
N HIS A 137 -6.81 -0.96 9.58
CA HIS A 137 -5.54 -1.62 9.86
C HIS A 137 -4.54 -0.72 10.58
N ALA A 138 -4.88 0.54 10.85
CA ALA A 138 -3.96 1.52 11.40
C ALA A 138 -3.36 1.07 12.75
N VAL A 139 -4.20 0.57 13.66
CA VAL A 139 -3.78 0.11 14.98
C VAL A 139 -2.90 -1.14 14.89
N ASP A 140 -3.22 -2.09 14.01
CA ASP A 140 -2.41 -3.30 13.81
C ASP A 140 -1.01 -2.95 13.26
N ILE A 141 -0.96 -2.02 12.30
CA ILE A 141 0.30 -1.53 11.73
C ILE A 141 1.12 -0.81 12.80
N LEU A 142 0.52 0.09 13.58
CA LEU A 142 1.21 0.80 14.66
C LEU A 142 1.73 -0.18 15.72
N THR A 143 0.92 -1.16 16.11
CA THR A 143 1.32 -2.21 17.06
C THR A 143 2.56 -2.94 16.58
N ALA A 144 2.53 -3.45 15.34
CA ALA A 144 3.64 -4.18 14.74
C ALA A 144 4.89 -3.31 14.58
N LEU A 145 4.73 -2.02 14.27
CA LEU A 145 5.84 -1.09 14.19
C LEU A 145 6.45 -0.80 15.56
N THR A 146 5.66 -0.74 16.64
CA THR A 146 6.16 -0.44 18.00
C THR A 146 6.70 -1.65 18.78
N SER A 147 6.44 -2.88 18.32
CA SER A 147 6.83 -4.10 19.05
C SER A 147 8.30 -4.52 18.89
N GLY A 148 9.12 -3.73 18.19
CA GLY A 148 10.54 -4.03 17.93
C GLY A 148 11.50 -3.48 18.99
N ASP A 149 12.69 -4.08 19.11
CA ASP A 149 13.79 -3.61 19.98
C ASP A 149 14.36 -2.24 19.56
N ASP A 150 14.76 -1.45 20.57
CA ASP A 150 15.04 0.00 20.53
C ASP A 150 16.12 0.49 19.54
N ASP A 151 16.99 -0.38 19.01
CA ASP A 151 18.05 0.06 18.07
C ASP A 151 17.57 0.19 16.61
N ALA A 152 16.36 -0.30 16.28
CA ALA A 152 15.93 -0.54 14.90
C ALA A 152 14.56 0.07 14.49
N LEU A 153 13.86 0.74 15.41
CA LEU A 153 12.56 1.42 15.18
C LEU A 153 12.61 2.66 14.26
N MET A 154 13.77 3.00 13.69
CA MET A 154 14.04 4.27 12.98
C MET A 154 14.65 4.09 11.59
N CYS A 155 14.16 3.16 10.76
CA CYS A 155 14.34 3.34 9.31
C CYS A 155 13.33 4.39 8.81
N GLN A 156 13.75 5.19 7.82
CA GLN A 156 12.94 6.27 7.27
C GLN A 156 11.56 5.79 6.83
N GLU A 157 11.48 4.55 6.34
CA GLU A 157 10.26 3.91 5.86
C GLU A 157 9.24 3.63 6.97
N ALA A 158 9.68 3.27 8.18
CA ALA A 158 8.77 3.08 9.32
C ALA A 158 8.16 4.42 9.76
N LEU A 159 8.96 5.48 9.80
CA LEU A 159 8.48 6.84 10.07
C LEU A 159 7.52 7.31 8.98
N ASP A 160 7.78 6.96 7.71
CA ASP A 160 6.89 7.26 6.61
C ASP A 160 5.53 6.54 6.76
N CYS A 161 5.50 5.29 7.24
CA CYS A 161 4.24 4.61 7.56
C CYS A 161 3.42 5.40 8.61
N VAL A 162 4.06 5.84 9.69
CA VAL A 162 3.40 6.62 10.75
C VAL A 162 2.90 7.97 10.20
N ARG A 163 3.69 8.64 9.36
CA ARG A 163 3.29 9.89 8.69
C ARG A 163 2.09 9.68 7.76
N LEU A 164 2.07 8.59 7.00
CA LEU A 164 0.97 8.25 6.11
C LEU A 164 -0.32 7.97 6.90
N ILE A 165 -0.23 7.29 8.05
CA ILE A 165 -1.36 7.09 8.95
C ILE A 165 -1.85 8.45 9.48
N GLY A 166 -0.95 9.26 10.05
CA GLY A 166 -1.33 10.55 10.62
C GLY A 166 -1.87 11.57 9.62
N HIS A 167 -1.48 11.46 8.34
CA HIS A 167 -1.98 12.34 7.27
C HIS A 167 -3.31 11.86 6.69
N ASN A 168 -3.48 10.55 6.46
CA ASN A 168 -4.63 10.02 5.72
C ASN A 168 -5.77 9.48 6.60
N ILE A 169 -5.53 9.23 7.88
CA ILE A 169 -6.47 8.51 8.75
C ILE A 169 -6.87 9.41 9.92
N ASP A 170 -8.17 9.45 10.20
CA ASP A 170 -8.75 10.22 11.30
C ASP A 170 -8.05 9.89 12.63
N PRO A 171 -7.53 10.90 13.36
CA PRO A 171 -6.88 10.72 14.66
C PRO A 171 -7.71 9.93 15.67
N ASP A 172 -9.04 10.02 15.65
CA ASP A 172 -9.90 9.31 16.60
C ASP A 172 -9.74 7.77 16.51
N ILE A 173 -9.26 7.27 15.37
CA ILE A 173 -9.04 5.84 15.14
C ILE A 173 -7.76 5.34 15.82
N TRP A 174 -6.69 6.14 15.81
CA TRP A 174 -5.35 5.67 16.19
C TRP A 174 -4.74 6.40 17.39
N VAL A 175 -5.20 7.59 17.77
CA VAL A 175 -4.73 8.29 18.99
C VAL A 175 -4.95 7.45 20.27
N PRO A 176 -6.07 6.73 20.45
CA PRO A 176 -6.28 5.91 21.64
C PRO A 176 -5.18 4.86 21.88
N PHE A 177 -4.54 4.36 20.80
CA PHE A 177 -3.42 3.43 20.89
C PHE A 177 -2.29 3.96 21.79
N PHE A 178 -1.93 5.24 21.65
CA PHE A 178 -0.84 5.84 22.42
C PHE A 178 -1.22 6.16 23.86
N THR A 179 -2.52 6.28 24.17
CA THR A 179 -2.99 6.48 25.55
C THR A 179 -2.89 5.24 26.41
N VAL A 180 -2.84 4.04 25.79
CA VAL A 180 -2.76 2.75 26.49
C VAL A 180 -1.32 2.28 26.71
N ILE A 181 -0.38 2.75 25.89
CA ILE A 181 1.06 2.36 25.95
C ILE A 181 1.85 3.24 26.94
N GLY A 182 1.30 4.38 27.35
CA GLY A 182 1.96 5.35 28.25
C GLY A 182 1.85 5.05 29.75
N ASP A 183 1.12 4.01 30.16
CA ASP A 183 1.00 3.50 31.54
C ASP A 183 1.83 2.21 31.73
#